data_AF-A0A1I2SQ50-F1
#
_entry.id   AF-A0A1I2SQ50-F1
#
_cell.length_a   1.000
_cell.length_b   1.000
_cell.length_c   1.000
_cell.angle_alpha   90.00
_cell.angle_beta   90.00
_cell.angle_gamma   90.00
#
_symmetry.space_group_name_H-M   'P 1'
#
loop_
_entity.id
_entity.type
_entity.pdbx_description
1 polymer ?
#
loop_
_entity_poly.entity_id
_entity_poly.type
_entity_poly.pdbx_seq_one_letter_code
_entity_poly.pdbx_strand_id
1 'polypeptide(L)'
;DLKAWQRNPDPKRARALRARFDRIFTRLTGNVMLDRLLTRLHRQKASLLRVLERPEIPLHTNGSENDIRAFVTKRKISGGTVSEAGRIARDTMIGLMKTCAKLGVSFYQFLGCRFAVPKARHIPWLPDLVIAAQA
;
A
#
# COMPACT_ATOMS: atom_id res chain seq x y z
N ASP A 1 16.67 -14.04 -2.34
CA ASP A 1 16.85 -14.41 -0.93
C ASP A 1 15.64 -14.13 -0.05
N LEU A 2 15.21 -12.88 0.17
CA LEU A 2 14.01 -12.59 0.98
C LEU A 2 12.73 -13.24 0.44
N LYS A 3 12.49 -13.18 -0.88
CA LYS A 3 11.37 -13.88 -1.54
C LYS A 3 11.40 -15.40 -1.30
N ALA A 4 12.59 -15.99 -1.29
CA ALA A 4 12.75 -17.43 -1.09
C ALA A 4 12.55 -17.81 0.38
N TRP A 5 13.00 -16.97 1.30
CA TRP A 5 12.72 -17.11 2.73
C TRP A 5 11.23 -16.95 3.03
N GLN A 6 10.55 -15.98 2.42
CA GLN A 6 9.11 -15.75 2.62
C GLN A 6 8.25 -16.98 2.26
N ARG A 7 8.67 -17.75 1.25
CA ARG A 7 8.01 -19.00 0.84
C ARG A 7 8.29 -20.19 1.76
N ASN A 8 9.43 -20.18 2.45
CA ASN A 8 9.83 -21.23 3.38
C ASN A 8 10.61 -20.60 4.55
N PRO A 9 9.89 -20.05 5.55
CA PRO A 9 10.48 -19.33 6.66
C PRO A 9 11.33 -20.25 7.54
N ASP A 10 12.58 -19.86 7.76
CA ASP A 10 13.49 -20.55 8.68
C ASP A 10 14.20 -19.53 9.59
N PRO A 11 14.17 -19.71 10.92
CA PRO A 11 14.84 -18.82 11.87
C PRO A 11 16.35 -18.69 11.64
N LYS A 12 17.04 -19.77 11.23
CA LYS A 12 18.50 -19.73 10.99
C LYS A 12 18.81 -18.84 9.78
N ARG A 13 18.11 -19.04 8.66
CA ARG A 13 18.21 -18.18 7.48
C ARG A 13 17.78 -16.74 7.77
N ALA A 14 16.79 -16.51 8.62
CA ALA A 14 16.40 -15.15 9.02
C ALA A 14 17.54 -14.41 9.74
N ARG A 15 18.25 -15.09 10.67
CA ARG A 15 19.45 -14.54 11.32
C ARG A 15 20.57 -14.26 10.31
N ALA A 16 20.82 -15.20 9.39
CA ALA A 16 21.82 -15.01 8.34
C ALA A 16 21.50 -13.82 7.42
N LEU A 17 20.22 -13.61 7.08
CA LEU A 17 19.78 -12.45 6.30
C LEU A 17 20.01 -11.13 7.05
N ARG A 18 19.69 -11.08 8.36
CA ARG A 18 19.96 -9.90 9.20
C ARG A 18 21.45 -9.57 9.27
N ALA A 19 22.30 -10.57 9.49
CA ALA A 19 23.75 -10.38 9.53
C ALA A 19 24.34 -9.95 8.18
N ARG A 20 23.86 -10.55 7.09
CA ARG A 20 24.27 -10.16 5.73
C ARG A 20 23.85 -8.74 5.39
N PHE A 21 22.67 -8.30 5.86
CA PHE A 21 22.23 -6.92 5.71
C PHE A 21 23.21 -5.97 6.40
N ASP A 22 23.57 -6.22 7.67
CA ASP A 22 24.57 -5.39 8.37
C ASP A 22 25.87 -5.31 7.57
N ARG A 23 26.42 -6.45 7.18
CA ARG A 23 27.68 -6.51 6.41
C ARG A 23 27.65 -5.68 5.12
N ILE A 24 26.52 -5.61 4.43
CA ILE A 24 26.39 -4.84 3.19
C ILE A 24 26.26 -3.35 3.49
N PHE A 25 25.38 -2.97 4.42
CA PHE A 25 25.01 -1.58 4.64
C PHE A 25 25.90 -0.82 5.62
N THR A 26 26.84 -1.49 6.29
CA THR A 26 27.91 -0.85 7.07
C THR A 26 29.24 -0.75 6.31
N ARG A 27 29.28 -1.19 5.04
CA ARG A 27 30.50 -1.12 4.22
C ARG A 27 30.78 0.32 3.81
N LEU A 28 32.03 0.75 3.98
CA LEU A 28 32.54 1.99 3.41
C LEU A 28 32.95 1.76 1.96
N THR A 29 32.46 2.60 1.06
CA THR A 29 32.74 2.49 -0.38
C THR A 29 33.69 3.56 -0.88
N GLY A 30 33.99 4.58 -0.07
CA GLY A 30 34.79 5.74 -0.48
C GLY A 30 34.01 6.74 -1.34
N ASN A 31 32.70 6.55 -1.48
CA ASN A 31 31.82 7.47 -2.19
C ASN A 31 30.83 8.05 -1.18
N VAL A 32 31.00 9.34 -0.89
CA VAL A 32 30.23 10.05 0.15
C VAL A 32 28.72 9.90 -0.03
N MET A 33 28.22 9.93 -1.27
CA MET A 33 26.78 9.82 -1.54
C MET A 33 26.27 8.39 -1.32
N LEU A 34 27.04 7.39 -1.74
CA LEU A 34 26.70 5.99 -1.51
C LEU A 34 26.78 5.65 -0.01
N ASP A 35 27.83 6.08 0.68
CA ASP A 35 28.01 5.84 2.12
C ASP A 35 26.85 6.45 2.95
N ARG A 36 26.40 7.66 2.57
CA ARG A 36 25.19 8.28 3.15
C ARG A 36 23.93 7.47 2.88
N LEU A 37 23.76 6.95 1.67
CA LEU A 37 22.62 6.11 1.31
C LEU A 37 22.62 4.80 2.10
N LEU A 38 23.76 4.11 2.19
CA LEU A 38 23.92 2.87 2.94
C LEU A 38 23.60 3.09 4.42
N THR A 39 24.12 4.18 5.01
CA THR A 39 23.82 4.57 6.39
C THR A 39 22.31 4.79 6.61
N ARG A 40 21.64 5.49 5.70
CA ARG A 40 20.19 5.72 5.79
C ARG A 40 19.40 4.42 5.72
N LEU A 41 19.76 3.52 4.80
CA LEU A 41 19.12 2.21 4.68
C LEU A 41 19.40 1.33 5.90
N HIS A 42 20.61 1.39 6.46
CA HIS A 42 20.98 0.66 7.67
C HIS A 42 20.10 1.05 8.87
N ARG A 43 19.88 2.36 9.05
CA ARG A 43 18.96 2.89 10.09
C ARG A 43 17.52 2.38 9.95
N GLN A 44 17.10 2.01 8.74
CA GLN A 44 15.77 1.46 8.45
C GLN A 44 15.72 -0.07 8.44
N LYS A 45 16.79 -0.77 8.89
CA LYS A 45 16.87 -2.23 8.89
C LYS A 45 15.62 -2.91 9.47
N ALA A 46 15.11 -2.43 10.59
CA ALA A 46 13.96 -3.03 11.27
C ALA A 46 12.70 -3.00 10.39
N SER A 47 12.44 -1.91 9.68
CA SER A 47 11.30 -1.81 8.77
C SER A 47 11.54 -2.61 7.48
N LEU A 48 12.74 -2.51 6.90
CA LEU A 48 13.09 -3.19 5.64
C LEU A 48 13.13 -4.72 5.78
N LEU A 49 13.43 -5.24 6.97
CA LEU A 49 13.46 -6.67 7.26
C LEU A 49 12.23 -7.16 8.06
N ARG A 50 11.17 -6.35 8.18
CA ARG A 50 9.96 -6.72 8.94
C ARG A 50 9.31 -8.01 8.45
N VAL A 51 9.50 -8.35 7.17
CA VAL A 51 9.01 -9.61 6.59
C VAL A 51 9.56 -10.83 7.34
N LEU A 52 10.74 -10.72 7.95
CA LEU A 52 11.38 -11.80 8.71
C LEU A 52 10.65 -12.15 10.01
N GLU A 53 9.70 -11.32 10.41
CA GLU A 53 8.80 -11.53 11.57
C GLU A 53 7.36 -11.73 11.13
N ARG A 54 6.99 -11.15 9.99
CA ARG A 54 5.63 -11.15 9.45
C ARG A 54 5.67 -11.57 7.97
N PRO A 55 5.76 -12.88 7.66
CA PRO A 55 5.92 -13.36 6.29
C PRO A 55 4.77 -12.97 5.36
N GLU A 56 3.60 -12.67 5.90
CA GLU A 56 2.42 -12.24 5.16
C GLU A 56 2.54 -10.83 4.56
N ILE A 57 3.48 -10.00 5.04
CA ILE A 57 3.64 -8.66 4.47
C ILE A 57 4.30 -8.71 3.09
N PRO A 58 3.80 -7.96 2.10
CA PRO A 58 4.45 -7.87 0.79
C PRO A 58 5.87 -7.31 0.89
N LEU A 59 6.78 -7.85 0.08
CA LEU A 59 8.16 -7.37 -0.07
C LEU A 59 8.30 -6.11 -0.94
N HIS A 60 7.19 -5.56 -1.41
CA HIS A 60 7.15 -4.41 -2.32
C HIS A 60 5.97 -3.50 -1.98
N THR A 61 6.08 -2.25 -2.38
CA THR A 61 5.07 -1.19 -2.16
C THR A 61 4.06 -1.07 -3.29
N ASN A 62 4.09 -1.93 -4.31
CA ASN A 62 3.25 -1.84 -5.50
C ASN A 62 1.75 -1.64 -5.21
N GLY A 63 1.21 -2.34 -4.20
CA GLY A 63 -0.19 -2.20 -3.80
C GLY A 63 -0.49 -0.79 -3.26
N SER A 64 0.33 -0.31 -2.34
CA SER A 64 0.23 1.05 -1.79
C SER A 64 0.42 2.12 -2.86
N GLU A 65 1.38 1.94 -3.77
CA GLU A 65 1.59 2.86 -4.90
C GLU A 65 0.39 2.90 -5.85
N ASN A 66 -0.21 1.74 -6.13
CA ASN A 66 -1.41 1.66 -6.96
C ASN A 66 -2.64 2.32 -6.30
N ASP A 67 -2.74 2.23 -4.97
CA ASP A 67 -3.79 2.88 -4.19
C ASP A 67 -3.69 4.41 -4.31
N ILE A 68 -2.49 4.99 -4.15
CA ILE A 68 -2.29 6.45 -4.24
C ILE A 68 -2.29 6.98 -5.68
N ARG A 69 -2.08 6.13 -6.69
CA ARG A 69 -1.98 6.55 -8.10
C ARG A 69 -3.20 7.35 -8.57
N ALA A 70 -4.40 6.92 -8.20
CA ALA A 70 -5.63 7.62 -8.59
C ALA A 70 -5.67 9.06 -8.04
N PHE A 71 -5.19 9.25 -6.81
CA PHE A 71 -5.07 10.57 -6.18
C PHE A 71 -4.09 11.46 -6.95
N VAL A 72 -2.89 10.94 -7.25
CA VAL A 72 -1.84 11.68 -7.97
C VAL A 72 -2.30 12.04 -9.39
N THR A 73 -2.91 11.10 -10.11
CA THR A 73 -3.47 11.34 -11.44
C THR A 73 -4.58 12.39 -11.40
N LYS A 74 -5.52 12.30 -10.44
CA LYS A 74 -6.58 13.30 -10.31
C LYS A 74 -6.01 14.69 -10.03
N ARG A 75 -5.05 14.80 -9.11
CA ARG A 75 -4.35 16.06 -8.81
C ARG A 75 -3.65 16.64 -10.05
N LYS A 76 -2.96 15.79 -10.82
CA LYS A 76 -2.27 16.20 -12.05
C LYS A 76 -3.23 16.78 -13.10
N ILE A 77 -4.41 16.16 -13.25
CA ILE A 77 -5.42 16.60 -14.23
C ILE A 77 -6.16 17.86 -13.75
N SER A 78 -6.51 17.95 -12.47
CA SER A 78 -7.35 19.03 -11.95
C SER A 78 -6.60 20.26 -11.43
N GLY A 79 -5.26 20.23 -11.40
CA GLY A 79 -4.46 21.26 -10.75
C GLY A 79 -4.55 21.25 -9.21
N GLY A 80 -5.10 20.18 -8.62
CA GLY A 80 -5.37 20.09 -7.18
C GLY A 80 -6.79 20.51 -6.81
N THR A 81 -6.98 20.94 -5.55
CA THR A 81 -8.26 21.38 -4.98
C THR A 81 -8.12 22.79 -4.43
N VAL A 82 -9.07 23.66 -4.76
CA VAL A 82 -9.05 25.09 -4.39
C VAL A 82 -9.81 25.41 -3.10
N SER A 83 -10.64 24.47 -2.61
CA SER A 83 -11.44 24.63 -1.40
C SER A 83 -11.45 23.36 -0.57
N GLU A 84 -11.75 23.52 0.72
CA GLU A 84 -11.89 22.40 1.64
C GLU A 84 -13.03 21.46 1.23
N ALA A 85 -14.17 22.00 0.84
CA ALA A 85 -15.28 21.21 0.31
C ALA A 85 -14.86 20.39 -0.93
N GLY A 86 -14.08 20.99 -1.84
CA GLY A 86 -13.55 20.29 -3.00
C GLY A 86 -12.54 19.18 -2.63
N ARG A 87 -11.73 19.40 -1.59
CA ARG A 87 -10.83 18.39 -1.03
C ARG A 87 -11.62 17.21 -0.47
N ILE A 88 -12.60 17.47 0.38
CA ILE A 88 -13.47 16.46 1.00
C ILE A 88 -14.21 15.66 -0.06
N ALA A 89 -14.82 16.32 -1.05
CA ALA A 89 -15.54 15.65 -2.13
C ALA A 89 -14.62 14.71 -2.93
N ARG A 90 -13.42 15.18 -3.29
CA ARG A 90 -12.43 14.38 -4.02
C ARG A 90 -11.97 13.16 -3.21
N ASP A 91 -11.61 13.37 -1.94
CA ASP A 91 -11.13 12.29 -1.06
C ASP A 91 -12.22 11.24 -0.81
N THR A 92 -13.45 11.69 -0.57
CA THR A 92 -14.62 10.82 -0.39
C THR A 92 -14.88 9.99 -1.64
N MET A 93 -14.96 10.61 -2.82
CA MET A 93 -15.28 9.90 -4.06
C MET A 93 -14.18 8.92 -4.47
N ILE A 94 -12.90 9.29 -4.32
CA ILE A 94 -11.78 8.37 -4.58
C ILE A 94 -11.79 7.22 -3.57
N GLY A 95 -12.03 7.51 -2.28
CA GLY A 95 -12.13 6.50 -1.23
C GLY A 95 -13.23 5.48 -1.50
N LEU A 96 -14.44 5.94 -1.82
CA LEU A 96 -15.58 5.08 -2.17
C LEU A 96 -15.27 4.22 -3.40
N MET A 97 -14.76 4.82 -4.47
CA MET A 97 -14.41 4.12 -5.71
C MET A 97 -13.35 3.03 -5.47
N LYS A 98 -12.29 3.34 -4.72
CA LYS A 98 -11.22 2.38 -4.39
C LYS A 98 -11.72 1.25 -3.48
N THR A 99 -12.60 1.56 -2.51
CA THR A 99 -13.20 0.56 -1.63
C THR A 99 -14.10 -0.39 -2.41
N CYS A 100 -14.94 0.13 -3.31
CA CYS A 100 -15.76 -0.68 -4.21
C CYS A 100 -14.89 -1.63 -5.05
N ALA A 101 -13.80 -1.11 -5.63
CA ALA A 101 -12.88 -1.93 -6.43
C ALA A 101 -12.23 -3.06 -5.62
N LYS A 102 -11.82 -2.80 -4.35
CA LYS A 102 -11.25 -3.82 -3.47
C LYS A 102 -12.25 -4.92 -3.08
N LEU A 103 -13.54 -4.57 -2.99
CA LEU A 103 -14.63 -5.49 -2.66
C LEU A 103 -15.26 -6.17 -3.89
N GLY A 104 -14.74 -5.93 -5.10
CA GLY A 104 -15.33 -6.45 -6.35
C GLY A 104 -16.70 -5.87 -6.69
N VAL A 105 -17.05 -4.70 -6.13
CA VAL A 105 -18.31 -4.00 -6.39
C VAL A 105 -18.09 -2.93 -7.46
N SER A 106 -19.01 -2.84 -8.44
CA SER A 106 -18.99 -1.73 -9.39
C SER A 106 -19.33 -0.41 -8.69
N PHE A 107 -18.45 0.58 -8.79
CA PHE A 107 -18.68 1.90 -8.21
C PHE A 107 -19.96 2.57 -8.74
N TYR A 108 -20.28 2.39 -10.03
CA TYR A 108 -21.50 2.94 -10.62
C TYR A 108 -22.76 2.24 -10.12
N GLN A 109 -22.71 0.92 -9.92
CA GLN A 109 -23.83 0.21 -9.31
C GLN A 109 -24.02 0.66 -7.85
N PHE A 110 -22.92 0.85 -7.12
CA PHE A 110 -22.95 1.40 -5.77
C PHE A 110 -23.63 2.77 -5.75
N LEU A 111 -23.21 3.71 -6.60
CA LEU A 111 -23.86 5.03 -6.71
C LEU A 111 -25.33 4.91 -7.11
N GLY A 112 -25.66 4.04 -8.08
CA GLY A 112 -27.05 3.81 -8.50
C GLY A 112 -27.93 3.32 -7.36
N CYS A 113 -27.42 2.42 -6.51
CA CYS A 113 -28.10 1.98 -5.30
C CYS A 113 -28.27 3.13 -4.29
N ARG A 114 -27.24 3.98 -4.08
CA ARG A 114 -27.30 5.10 -3.12
C ARG A 114 -28.22 6.23 -3.57
N PHE A 115 -28.30 6.48 -4.88
CA PHE A 115 -29.17 7.49 -5.45
C PHE A 115 -30.56 6.98 -5.84
N ALA A 116 -30.91 5.74 -5.46
CA ALA A 116 -32.20 5.12 -5.78
C ALA A 116 -32.56 5.17 -7.28
N VAL A 117 -31.56 4.94 -8.14
CA VAL A 117 -31.76 4.88 -9.59
C VAL A 117 -32.74 3.73 -9.91
N PRO A 118 -33.76 3.93 -10.77
CA PRO A 118 -34.73 2.89 -11.10
C PRO A 118 -34.05 1.59 -11.55
N LYS A 119 -34.50 0.45 -11.00
CA LYS A 119 -33.95 -0.89 -11.27
C LYS A 119 -32.50 -1.11 -10.82
N ALA A 120 -31.92 -0.21 -10.02
CA ALA A 120 -30.60 -0.45 -9.45
C ALA A 120 -30.61 -1.67 -8.53
N ARG A 121 -29.57 -2.49 -8.64
CA ARG A 121 -29.36 -3.62 -7.73
C ARG A 121 -29.06 -3.10 -6.32
N HIS A 122 -29.68 -3.70 -5.31
CA HIS A 122 -29.35 -3.43 -3.92
C HIS A 122 -27.90 -3.85 -3.62
N ILE A 123 -27.12 -2.95 -3.02
CA ILE A 123 -25.74 -3.18 -2.59
C ILE A 123 -25.66 -2.86 -1.09
N PRO A 124 -25.21 -3.79 -0.24
CA PRO A 124 -25.00 -3.54 1.20
C PRO A 124 -24.06 -2.34 1.45
N TRP A 125 -24.10 -1.77 2.65
CA TRP A 125 -23.17 -0.69 3.00
C TRP A 125 -21.72 -1.17 2.91
N LEU A 126 -20.83 -0.31 2.39
CA LEU A 126 -19.42 -0.68 2.24
C LEU A 126 -18.77 -1.10 3.57
N PRO A 127 -19.05 -0.45 4.72
CA PRO A 127 -18.57 -0.93 6.01
C PRO A 127 -18.93 -2.39 6.30
N ASP A 128 -20.17 -2.80 6.04
CA ASP A 128 -20.62 -4.18 6.27
C ASP A 128 -19.87 -5.16 5.36
N LEU A 129 -19.67 -4.78 4.10
CA LEU A 129 -18.90 -5.57 3.14
C LEU A 129 -17.42 -5.66 3.54
N VAL A 130 -16.83 -4.59 4.09
CA VAL A 130 -15.45 -4.60 4.61
C VAL A 130 -15.32 -5.54 5.81
N ILE A 131 -16.30 -5.53 6.74
CA ILE A 131 -16.32 -6.44 7.88
C ILE A 131 -16.44 -7.90 7.42
N ALA A 132 -17.26 -8.15 6.41
CA ALA A 132 -17.46 -9.49 5.86
C ALA A 132 -16.26 -10.02 5.04
N ALA A 133 -15.52 -9.13 4.35
CA ALA A 133 -14.45 -9.48 3.43
C ALA A 133 -13.10 -9.78 4.12
N GLN A 134 -13.10 -10.57 5.20
CA GLN A 134 -11.89 -10.90 6.00
C GLN A 134 -10.62 -11.07 5.13
N ALA A 135 -9.54 -10.41 5.56
CA ALA A 135 -8.30 -10.15 4.81
C ALA A 135 -7.44 -11.38 4.49
#